data_AF-A0AAJ0IVH8-F1
#
_entry.id   AF-A0AAJ0IVH8-F1
#
_cell.length_a   1.000
_cell.length_b   1.000
_cell.length_c   1.000
_cell.angle_alpha   90.00
_cell.angle_beta   90.00
_cell.angle_gamma   90.00
#
_symmetry.space_group_name_H-M   'P 1'
#
loop_
_entity.id
_entity.type
_entity.pdbx_description
1 polymer ?
#
loop_
_entity_poly.entity_id
_entity_poly.type
_entity_poly.pdbx_seq_one_letter_code
_entity_poly.pdbx_strand_id
1 'polypeptide(L)'
;MAKPTATIRCKAALLQPAVPADATWLFVQLPAAASDKLPTRSMVTVEGTFAGHPVQATLQPDGQGGHWLKVDRALQRAAGVAAGEMAALELAPVAEEPEPQVPDDLHAALSAHPHARATWDDITAVARRDWIFWIVSGKKAETRVKRIATACDMLASGKRRACCFDRSGMYSKSLAAPTPKAG
;
A
#
# COMPACT_ATOMS: atom_id res chain seq x y z
N MET A 1 -23.55 -10.78 1.60
CA MET A 1 -22.61 -11.91 1.44
C MET A 1 -21.52 -11.46 0.48
N ALA A 2 -20.27 -11.35 0.93
CA ALA A 2 -19.15 -11.02 0.04
C ALA A 2 -18.99 -12.15 -0.99
N LYS A 3 -18.88 -11.81 -2.28
CA LYS A 3 -18.54 -12.80 -3.31
C LYS A 3 -17.19 -13.43 -2.93
N PRO A 4 -17.02 -14.76 -3.05
CA PRO A 4 -15.70 -15.37 -2.91
C PRO A 4 -14.77 -14.71 -3.92
N THR A 5 -13.78 -13.97 -3.44
CA THR A 5 -12.82 -13.34 -4.35
C THR A 5 -11.94 -14.44 -4.93
N ALA A 6 -11.86 -14.50 -6.26
CA ALA A 6 -11.09 -15.53 -6.93
C ALA A 6 -9.62 -15.47 -6.53
N THR A 7 -9.06 -16.58 -6.07
CA THR A 7 -7.64 -16.70 -5.76
C THR A 7 -6.81 -16.46 -7.02
N ILE A 8 -5.90 -15.50 -6.94
CA ILE A 8 -4.95 -15.14 -7.99
C ILE A 8 -3.68 -15.95 -7.74
N ARG A 9 -3.28 -16.76 -8.74
CA ARG A 9 -2.02 -17.50 -8.72
C ARG A 9 -1.08 -16.96 -9.77
N CYS A 10 0.15 -16.64 -9.38
CA CYS A 10 1.18 -16.20 -10.32
C CYS A 10 2.59 -16.49 -9.79
N LYS A 11 3.59 -16.25 -10.64
CA LYS A 11 5.00 -16.19 -10.24
C LYS A 11 5.55 -14.81 -10.59
N ALA A 12 6.39 -14.26 -9.72
CA ALA A 12 7.03 -12.96 -9.94
C ALA A 12 8.49 -13.00 -9.49
N ALA A 13 9.34 -12.25 -10.19
CA ALA A 13 10.75 -12.11 -9.85
C ALA A 13 10.94 -11.23 -8.61
N LEU A 14 11.85 -11.63 -7.73
CA LEU A 14 12.28 -10.87 -6.57
C LEU A 14 13.35 -9.86 -6.98
N LEU A 15 13.02 -8.58 -6.89
CA LEU A 15 13.86 -7.50 -7.38
C LEU A 15 14.42 -6.70 -6.21
N GLN A 16 15.69 -6.31 -6.32
CA GLN A 16 16.28 -5.31 -5.42
C GLN A 16 15.96 -3.92 -5.95
N PRO A 17 15.53 -2.96 -5.11
CA PRO A 17 15.37 -1.58 -5.54
C PRO A 17 16.74 -0.93 -5.77
N ALA A 18 16.83 -0.07 -6.80
CA ALA A 18 18.04 0.69 -7.10
C ALA A 18 18.29 1.80 -6.07
N VAL A 19 17.23 2.31 -5.44
CA VAL A 19 17.29 3.39 -4.43
C VAL A 19 16.42 3.02 -3.22
N PRO A 20 16.94 3.19 -1.99
CA PRO A 20 18.33 3.55 -1.67
C PRO A 20 19.31 2.41 -1.97
N ALA A 21 20.59 2.72 -2.20
CA ALA A 21 21.59 1.74 -2.67
C ALA A 21 21.88 0.63 -1.65
N ASP A 22 21.63 0.91 -0.37
CA ASP A 22 21.78 0.01 0.79
C ASP A 22 20.45 -0.68 1.16
N ALA A 23 19.43 -0.61 0.30
CA ALA A 23 18.17 -1.26 0.55
C ALA A 23 18.33 -2.75 0.78
N THR A 24 18.01 -3.21 2.00
CA THR A 24 18.03 -4.63 2.36
C THR A 24 16.68 -5.32 2.09
N TRP A 25 15.75 -4.64 1.44
CA TRP A 25 14.41 -5.14 1.15
C TRP A 25 14.28 -5.47 -0.34
N LEU A 26 13.37 -6.39 -0.68
CA LEU A 26 13.07 -6.78 -2.05
C LEU A 26 11.66 -6.32 -2.41
N PHE A 27 11.32 -6.38 -3.68
CA PHE A 27 9.94 -6.18 -4.13
C PHE A 27 9.62 -7.11 -5.28
N VAL A 28 8.32 -7.30 -5.50
CA VAL A 28 7.79 -8.00 -6.67
C VAL A 28 6.82 -7.09 -7.39
N GLN A 29 6.85 -7.10 -8.71
CA GLN A 29 5.78 -6.55 -9.54
C GLN A 29 4.87 -7.70 -9.96
N LEU A 30 3.56 -7.53 -9.78
CA LEU A 30 2.61 -8.55 -10.20
C LEU A 30 2.57 -8.58 -11.74
N PRO A 31 2.57 -9.78 -12.36
CA PRO A 31 2.28 -9.91 -13.79
C PRO A 31 0.92 -9.27 -14.12
N ALA A 32 0.81 -8.63 -15.30
CA ALA A 32 -0.40 -7.90 -15.72
C ALA A 32 -1.67 -8.76 -15.56
N ALA A 33 -1.66 -9.99 -16.07
CA ALA A 33 -2.80 -10.91 -15.98
C ALA A 33 -3.22 -11.28 -14.54
N ALA A 34 -2.29 -11.21 -13.57
CA ALA A 34 -2.60 -11.39 -12.16
C ALA A 34 -3.17 -10.08 -11.57
N SER A 35 -2.52 -8.97 -11.88
CA SER A 35 -2.94 -7.63 -11.47
C SER A 35 -4.36 -7.31 -11.95
N ASP A 36 -4.73 -7.62 -13.19
CA ASP A 36 -6.04 -7.29 -13.79
C ASP A 36 -7.23 -7.96 -13.10
N LYS A 37 -6.98 -9.03 -12.33
CA LYS A 37 -8.00 -9.73 -11.54
C LYS A 37 -8.34 -9.01 -10.23
N LEU A 38 -7.55 -8.02 -9.82
CA LEU A 38 -7.78 -7.25 -8.61
C LEU A 38 -8.94 -6.25 -8.78
N PRO A 39 -9.73 -6.00 -7.72
CA PRO A 39 -10.98 -5.24 -7.82
C PRO A 39 -10.78 -3.74 -8.08
N THR A 40 -9.56 -3.22 -7.92
CA THR A 40 -9.23 -1.80 -8.09
C THR A 40 -7.84 -1.65 -8.69
N ARG A 41 -7.52 -0.46 -9.23
CA ARG A 41 -6.16 -0.05 -9.64
C ARG A 41 -5.43 0.77 -8.56
N SER A 42 -5.94 0.75 -7.33
CA SER A 42 -5.36 1.39 -6.15
C SER A 42 -4.78 0.34 -5.21
N MET A 43 -4.47 0.71 -3.96
CA MET A 43 -4.04 -0.26 -2.97
C MET A 43 -5.09 -1.34 -2.73
N VAL A 44 -4.63 -2.59 -2.64
CA VAL A 44 -5.48 -3.74 -2.34
C VAL A 44 -4.79 -4.58 -1.27
N THR A 45 -5.45 -4.74 -0.12
CA THR A 45 -5.00 -5.68 0.91
C THR A 45 -5.40 -7.08 0.49
N VAL A 46 -4.42 -7.98 0.50
CA VAL A 46 -4.56 -9.38 0.09
C VAL A 46 -4.06 -10.28 1.21
N GLU A 47 -4.62 -11.48 1.24
CA GLU A 47 -4.17 -12.60 2.05
C GLU A 47 -3.88 -13.81 1.17
N GLY A 48 -3.04 -14.72 1.67
CA GLY A 48 -2.73 -15.98 1.01
C GLY A 48 -1.32 -16.43 1.31
N THR A 49 -0.56 -16.81 0.28
CA THR A 49 0.82 -17.29 0.44
C THR A 49 1.81 -16.60 -0.49
N PHE A 50 3.03 -16.42 0.01
CA PHE A 50 4.19 -15.94 -0.72
C PHE A 50 5.32 -16.96 -0.54
N ALA A 51 5.75 -17.58 -1.63
CA ALA A 51 6.66 -18.73 -1.63
C ALA A 51 6.24 -19.81 -0.61
N GLY A 52 4.94 -20.14 -0.57
CA GLY A 52 4.36 -21.13 0.34
C GLY A 52 4.15 -20.66 1.78
N HIS A 53 4.60 -19.45 2.15
CA HIS A 53 4.46 -18.92 3.49
C HIS A 53 3.22 -18.01 3.61
N PRO A 54 2.37 -18.19 4.64
CA PRO A 54 1.22 -17.32 4.86
C PRO A 54 1.61 -15.85 4.94
N VAL A 55 0.86 -15.00 4.24
CA VAL A 55 1.07 -13.56 4.26
C VAL A 55 -0.26 -12.83 4.18
N GLN A 56 -0.33 -11.69 4.89
CA GLN A 56 -1.30 -10.64 4.63
C GLN A 56 -0.51 -9.37 4.32
N ALA A 57 -0.80 -8.73 3.19
CA ALA A 57 -0.06 -7.55 2.76
C ALA A 57 -0.92 -6.62 1.89
N THR A 58 -0.54 -5.36 1.84
CA THR A 58 -1.18 -4.37 0.95
C THR A 58 -0.35 -4.18 -0.31
N LEU A 59 -0.91 -4.59 -1.44
CA LEU A 59 -0.37 -4.30 -2.77
C LEU A 59 -0.48 -2.80 -3.02
N GLN A 60 0.57 -2.19 -3.55
CA GLN A 60 0.60 -0.79 -3.95
C GLN A 60 0.40 -0.64 -5.46
N PRO A 61 -0.27 0.42 -5.92
CA PRO A 61 -0.34 0.72 -7.35
C PRO A 61 1.04 1.12 -7.87
N ASP A 62 1.35 0.73 -9.11
CA ASP A 62 2.61 1.07 -9.77
C ASP A 62 2.54 2.32 -10.67
N GLY A 63 1.38 2.99 -10.72
CA GLY A 63 1.13 4.14 -11.59
C GLY A 63 1.00 3.82 -13.08
N GLN A 64 1.07 2.54 -13.47
CA GLN A 64 0.92 2.05 -14.86
C GLN A 64 -0.28 1.10 -15.00
N GLY A 65 -1.16 1.04 -13.99
CA GLY A 65 -2.33 0.14 -13.95
C GLY A 65 -2.03 -1.23 -13.34
N GLY A 66 -0.78 -1.49 -12.95
CA GLY A 66 -0.35 -2.68 -12.26
C GLY A 66 -0.26 -2.50 -10.73
N HIS A 67 0.26 -3.54 -10.08
CA HIS A 67 0.48 -3.57 -8.64
C HIS A 67 1.84 -4.15 -8.32
N TRP A 68 2.41 -3.71 -7.20
CA TRP A 68 3.66 -4.24 -6.67
C TRP A 68 3.55 -4.44 -5.16
N LEU A 69 4.41 -5.30 -4.62
CA LEU A 69 4.48 -5.62 -3.21
C LEU A 69 5.90 -5.44 -2.71
N LYS A 70 6.05 -4.72 -1.60
CA LYS A 70 7.30 -4.70 -0.83
C LYS A 70 7.44 -6.01 -0.06
N VAL A 71 8.58 -6.66 -0.21
CA VAL A 71 8.98 -7.85 0.54
C VAL A 71 10.06 -7.40 1.53
N ASP A 72 9.63 -7.09 2.75
CA ASP A 72 10.56 -6.68 3.80
C ASP A 72 11.48 -7.82 4.25
N ARG A 73 12.43 -7.52 5.13
CA ARG A 73 13.40 -8.52 5.61
C ARG A 73 12.75 -9.64 6.42
N ALA A 74 11.63 -9.38 7.09
CA ALA A 74 10.96 -10.41 7.87
C ALA A 74 10.32 -11.43 6.93
N LEU A 75 9.58 -10.96 5.91
CA LEU A 75 8.97 -11.81 4.90
C LEU A 75 10.02 -12.56 4.07
N GLN A 76 11.12 -11.91 3.68
CA GLN A 76 12.22 -12.59 2.97
C GLN A 76 12.80 -13.75 3.77
N ARG A 77 13.09 -13.52 5.06
CA ARG A 77 13.67 -14.54 5.95
C ARG A 77 12.70 -15.68 6.20
N ALA A 78 11.43 -15.37 6.45
CA ALA A 78 10.40 -16.38 6.64
C ALA A 78 10.24 -17.23 5.38
N ALA A 79 10.19 -16.59 4.21
CA ALA A 79 9.99 -17.27 2.94
C ALA A 79 11.24 -17.97 2.39
N GLY A 80 12.42 -17.68 2.94
CA GLY A 80 13.69 -18.23 2.48
C GLY A 80 14.06 -17.80 1.04
N VAL A 81 13.63 -16.60 0.62
CA VAL A 81 13.83 -16.12 -0.76
C VAL A 81 14.98 -15.12 -0.87
N ALA A 82 15.59 -15.07 -2.05
CA ALA A 82 16.65 -14.12 -2.40
C ALA A 82 16.31 -13.29 -3.66
N ALA A 83 17.12 -12.25 -3.89
CA ALA A 83 17.02 -11.45 -5.12
C ALA A 83 17.32 -12.30 -6.35
N GLY A 84 16.59 -12.07 -7.45
CA GLY A 84 16.72 -12.79 -8.71
C GLY A 84 15.89 -14.08 -8.79
N GLU A 85 15.35 -14.57 -7.67
CA GLU A 85 14.49 -15.75 -7.65
C GLU A 85 13.06 -15.45 -8.09
N MET A 86 12.34 -16.49 -8.52
CA MET A 86 10.91 -16.41 -8.79
C MET A 86 10.13 -16.93 -7.58
N ALA A 87 9.36 -16.06 -6.92
CA ALA A 87 8.41 -16.50 -5.89
C ALA A 87 7.07 -16.86 -6.52
N ALA A 88 6.46 -17.95 -6.03
CA ALA A 88 5.06 -18.24 -6.28
C ALA A 88 4.19 -17.43 -5.32
N LEU A 89 3.12 -16.84 -5.83
CA LEU A 89 2.14 -16.08 -5.06
C LEU A 89 0.76 -16.69 -5.28
N GLU A 90 0.06 -16.94 -4.17
CA GLU A 90 -1.37 -17.24 -4.17
C GLU A 90 -2.06 -16.19 -3.31
N LEU A 91 -2.82 -15.28 -3.92
CA LEU A 91 -3.35 -14.10 -3.25
C LEU A 91 -4.85 -13.94 -3.51
N ALA A 92 -5.60 -13.53 -2.50
CA ALA A 92 -6.98 -13.07 -2.63
C ALA A 92 -7.16 -11.75 -1.88
N PRO A 93 -7.89 -10.77 -2.43
CA PRO A 93 -8.35 -9.60 -1.67
C PRO A 93 -9.08 -10.02 -0.39
N VAL A 94 -8.69 -9.42 0.72
CA VAL A 94 -9.32 -9.68 2.02
C VAL A 94 -10.80 -9.31 1.98
N ALA A 95 -11.62 -10.06 2.71
CA ALA A 95 -13.05 -9.75 2.82
C ALA A 95 -13.30 -8.50 3.69
N GLU A 96 -12.49 -8.33 4.73
CA GLU A 96 -12.53 -7.20 5.64
C GLU A 96 -11.15 -6.55 5.71
N GLU A 97 -11.11 -5.23 5.54
CA GLU A 97 -9.86 -4.47 5.55
C GLU A 97 -9.35 -4.36 7.01
N PRO A 98 -8.11 -4.78 7.30
CA PRO A 98 -7.53 -4.59 8.61
C PRO A 98 -7.34 -3.11 8.93
N GLU A 99 -7.42 -2.75 10.21
CA GLU A 99 -7.17 -1.38 10.63
C GLU A 99 -5.71 -0.99 10.32
N PRO A 100 -5.47 0.06 9.52
CA PRO A 100 -4.12 0.45 9.18
C PRO A 100 -3.39 1.04 10.39
N GLN A 101 -2.10 0.74 10.51
CA GLN A 101 -1.26 1.36 11.53
C GLN A 101 -1.18 2.88 11.29
N VAL A 102 -1.66 3.66 12.26
CA VAL A 102 -1.62 5.11 12.23
C VAL A 102 -0.23 5.59 12.64
N PRO A 103 0.47 6.38 11.81
CA PRO A 103 1.75 6.98 12.20
C PRO A 103 1.61 7.91 13.41
N ASP A 104 2.62 7.92 14.29
CA ASP A 104 2.59 8.65 15.56
C ASP A 104 2.32 10.16 15.41
N ASP A 105 2.87 10.78 14.37
CA ASP A 105 2.68 12.21 14.08
C ASP A 105 1.25 12.53 13.63
N LEU A 106 0.62 11.65 12.84
CA LEU A 106 -0.79 11.76 12.49
C LEU A 106 -1.67 11.50 13.72
N HIS A 107 -1.35 10.51 14.54
CA HIS A 107 -2.09 10.23 15.77
C HIS A 107 -2.05 11.42 16.73
N ALA A 108 -0.88 12.02 16.94
CA ALA A 108 -0.70 13.22 17.76
C ALA A 108 -1.51 14.40 17.21
N ALA A 109 -1.47 14.64 15.89
CA ALA A 109 -2.23 15.70 15.26
C ALA A 109 -3.74 15.50 15.41
N LEU A 110 -4.27 14.30 15.16
CA LEU A 110 -5.69 13.99 15.34
C LEU A 110 -6.13 14.18 16.80
N SER A 111 -5.30 13.79 17.76
CA SER A 111 -5.59 13.96 19.19
C SER A 111 -5.71 15.43 19.61
N ALA A 112 -5.03 16.34 18.92
CA ALA A 112 -5.15 17.78 19.14
C ALA A 112 -6.38 18.43 18.45
N HIS A 113 -7.11 17.68 17.60
CA HIS A 113 -8.23 18.20 16.80
C HIS A 113 -9.48 17.32 16.98
N PRO A 114 -10.31 17.54 18.02
CA PRO A 114 -11.42 16.65 18.36
C PRO A 114 -12.43 16.41 17.23
N HIS A 115 -12.76 17.43 16.43
CA HIS A 115 -13.65 17.29 15.28
C HIS A 115 -13.05 16.41 14.18
N ALA A 116 -11.75 16.56 13.90
CA ALA A 116 -11.05 15.72 12.95
C ALA A 116 -10.99 14.27 13.44
N ARG A 117 -10.72 14.09 14.75
CA ARG A 117 -10.70 12.77 15.40
C ARG A 117 -12.06 12.07 15.30
N ALA A 118 -13.16 12.77 15.56
CA ALA A 118 -14.50 12.20 15.44
C ALA A 118 -14.77 11.69 14.01
N THR A 119 -14.44 12.48 12.98
CA THR A 119 -14.56 12.03 11.58
C THR A 119 -13.63 10.86 11.29
N TRP A 120 -12.40 10.87 11.80
CA TRP A 120 -11.43 9.78 11.64
C TRP A 120 -11.95 8.45 12.24
N ASP A 121 -12.54 8.51 13.42
CA ASP A 121 -13.06 7.33 14.13
C ASP A 121 -14.33 6.76 13.46
N ASP A 122 -15.05 7.57 12.67
CA ASP A 122 -16.27 7.16 11.95
C ASP A 122 -16.01 6.65 10.51
N ILE A 123 -14.87 6.96 9.89
CA ILE A 123 -14.55 6.47 8.54
C ILE A 123 -14.06 5.01 8.52
N THR A 124 -14.13 4.37 7.36
CA THR A 124 -13.73 2.96 7.21
C THR A 124 -12.20 2.78 7.22
N ALA A 125 -11.72 1.57 7.55
CA ALA A 125 -10.30 1.21 7.48
C ALA A 125 -9.68 1.52 6.11
N VAL A 126 -10.40 1.27 5.02
CA VAL A 126 -9.99 1.65 3.65
C VAL A 126 -9.78 3.16 3.52
N ALA A 127 -10.68 3.97 4.07
CA ALA A 127 -10.56 5.43 4.01
C ALA A 127 -9.40 5.94 4.86
N ARG A 128 -9.16 5.37 6.05
CA ARG A 128 -8.00 5.68 6.89
C ARG A 128 -6.69 5.32 6.18
N ARG A 129 -6.65 4.17 5.54
CA ARG A 129 -5.51 3.72 4.72
C ARG A 129 -5.25 4.69 3.58
N ASP A 130 -6.30 5.13 2.87
CA ASP A 130 -6.18 6.10 1.79
C ASP A 130 -5.63 7.46 2.30
N TRP A 131 -6.07 7.92 3.49
CA TRP A 131 -5.53 9.12 4.13
C TRP A 131 -4.05 8.97 4.51
N ILE A 132 -3.69 7.86 5.18
CA ILE A 132 -2.31 7.55 5.55
C ILE A 132 -1.43 7.52 4.30
N PHE A 133 -1.90 6.85 3.24
CA PHE A 133 -1.17 6.75 1.99
C PHE A 133 -0.97 8.11 1.30
N TRP A 134 -2.01 8.95 1.28
CA TRP A 134 -1.86 10.32 0.79
C TRP A 134 -0.84 11.11 1.61
N ILE A 135 -0.82 10.99 2.94
CA ILE A 135 0.15 11.69 3.80
C ILE A 135 1.58 11.18 3.55
N VAL A 136 1.80 9.86 3.54
CA VAL A 136 3.14 9.26 3.41
C VAL A 136 3.73 9.35 1.99
N SER A 137 2.90 9.50 0.95
CA SER A 137 3.38 9.64 -0.42
C SER A 137 4.19 10.94 -0.66
N GLY A 138 4.18 11.88 0.30
CA GLY A 138 4.99 13.08 0.25
C GLY A 138 6.45 12.78 0.55
N LYS A 139 7.33 12.82 -0.47
CA LYS A 139 8.77 12.49 -0.34
C LYS A 139 9.56 13.42 0.59
N LYS A 140 9.06 14.64 0.87
CA LYS A 140 9.71 15.62 1.74
C LYS A 140 9.01 15.68 3.10
N ALA A 141 9.79 15.77 4.17
CA ALA A 141 9.27 15.92 5.54
C ALA A 141 8.33 17.13 5.67
N GLU A 142 8.69 18.27 5.07
CA GLU A 142 7.83 19.48 5.04
C GLU A 142 6.46 19.22 4.39
N THR A 143 6.43 18.44 3.31
CA THR A 143 5.18 18.07 2.63
C THR A 143 4.32 17.19 3.52
N ARG A 144 4.94 16.28 4.28
CA ARG A 144 4.23 15.42 5.23
C ARG A 144 3.54 16.25 6.31
N VAL A 145 4.26 17.19 6.94
CA VAL A 145 3.70 18.09 7.95
C VAL A 145 2.51 18.89 7.40
N LYS A 146 2.67 19.49 6.20
CA LYS A 146 1.59 20.22 5.53
C LYS A 146 0.37 19.33 5.26
N ARG A 147 0.57 18.10 4.78
CA ARG A 147 -0.53 17.15 4.51
C ARG A 147 -1.23 16.70 5.78
N ILE A 148 -0.53 16.53 6.90
CA ILE A 148 -1.16 16.21 8.19
C ILE A 148 -2.06 17.35 8.64
N ALA A 149 -1.59 18.60 8.57
CA ALA A 149 -2.43 19.76 8.89
C ALA A 149 -3.67 19.84 7.98
N THR A 150 -3.48 19.72 6.66
CA THR A 150 -4.59 19.69 5.70
C THR A 150 -5.55 18.52 5.94
N ALA A 151 -5.06 17.34 6.32
CA ALA A 151 -5.91 16.20 6.66
C ALA A 151 -6.80 16.54 7.86
N CYS A 152 -6.24 17.16 8.90
CA CYS A 152 -7.00 17.58 10.08
C CYS A 152 -8.09 18.60 9.71
N ASP A 153 -7.79 19.61 8.90
CA ASP A 153 -8.78 20.61 8.44
C ASP A 153 -9.90 19.97 7.61
N MET A 154 -9.54 19.05 6.71
CA MET A 154 -10.49 18.34 5.86
C MET A 154 -11.38 17.40 6.67
N LEU A 155 -10.82 16.65 7.61
CA LEU A 155 -11.57 15.76 8.49
C LEU A 155 -12.47 16.56 9.44
N ALA A 156 -12.00 17.68 9.99
CA ALA A 156 -12.80 18.56 10.83
C ALA A 156 -13.99 19.17 10.07
N SER A 157 -13.85 19.40 8.76
CA SER A 157 -14.95 19.81 7.87
C SER A 157 -15.82 18.65 7.36
N GLY A 158 -15.66 17.44 7.92
CA GLY A 158 -16.49 16.28 7.61
C GLY A 158 -16.10 15.55 6.32
N LYS A 159 -14.97 15.88 5.69
CA LYS A 159 -14.52 15.18 4.48
C LYS A 159 -13.99 13.79 4.86
N ARG A 160 -14.64 12.77 4.32
CA ARG A 160 -14.36 11.36 4.64
C ARG A 160 -13.21 10.75 3.82
N ARG A 161 -12.72 11.44 2.79
CA ARG A 161 -11.61 11.00 1.92
C ARG A 161 -10.74 12.18 1.50
N ALA A 162 -9.46 11.90 1.23
CA ALA A 162 -8.58 12.84 0.57
C ALA A 162 -9.11 13.15 -0.84
N CYS A 163 -9.62 14.36 -1.07
CA CYS A 163 -10.15 14.80 -2.36
C CYS A 163 -9.01 15.07 -3.37
N CYS A 164 -9.28 14.87 -4.65
CA CYS A 164 -8.36 15.04 -5.79
C CYS A 164 -7.06 14.23 -5.73
N PHE A 165 -6.98 13.21 -4.86
CA PHE A 165 -5.87 12.28 -4.84
C PHE A 165 -6.12 11.14 -5.83
N ASP A 166 -5.28 11.06 -6.85
CA ASP A 166 -5.26 9.94 -7.78
C ASP A 166 -4.65 8.71 -7.09
N ARG A 167 -5.54 7.91 -6.50
CA ARG A 167 -5.21 6.69 -5.77
C ARG A 167 -4.63 5.57 -6.65
N SER A 168 -4.67 5.72 -7.97
CA SER A 168 -4.04 4.79 -8.92
C SER A 168 -2.64 5.24 -9.33
N GLY A 169 -2.34 6.53 -9.20
CA GLY A 169 -1.10 7.12 -9.68
C GLY A 169 -1.00 7.27 -11.20
N MET A 170 -1.94 6.73 -11.98
CA MET A 170 -1.87 6.72 -13.45
C MET A 170 -1.94 8.11 -14.07
N TYR A 171 -2.76 9.00 -13.51
CA TYR A 171 -2.98 10.34 -14.06
C TYR A 171 -2.00 11.36 -13.45
N SER A 172 -1.75 11.23 -12.15
CA SER A 172 -0.85 12.11 -11.42
C SER A 172 0.63 11.80 -11.66
N LYS A 173 0.95 10.58 -12.12
CA LYS A 173 2.31 10.03 -12.20
C LYS A 173 3.08 10.15 -10.88
N SER A 174 2.35 10.19 -9.76
CA SER A 174 2.91 10.43 -8.42
C SER A 174 3.29 9.15 -7.69
N LEU A 175 2.81 8.00 -8.18
CA LEU A 175 3.07 6.67 -7.62
C LEU A 175 3.81 5.84 -8.67
N ALA A 176 4.77 5.05 -8.21
CA ALA A 176 5.54 4.15 -9.05
C ALA A 176 6.03 2.96 -8.21
N ALA A 177 6.19 1.81 -8.86
CA ALA A 177 6.99 0.74 -8.29
C ALA A 177 8.47 1.17 -8.20
N PRO A 178 9.26 0.60 -7.27
CA PRO A 178 10.70 0.85 -7.22
C PRO A 178 11.37 0.45 -8.53
N THR A 179 12.38 1.20 -8.95
CA THR A 179 13.22 0.82 -10.09
C THR A 179 14.11 -0.36 -9.69
N PRO A 180 14.18 -1.46 -10.45
CA PRO A 180 15.09 -2.56 -10.16
C PRO A 180 16.56 -2.11 -10.25
N LYS A 181 17.41 -2.62 -9.36
CA LYS A 181 18.86 -2.49 -9.48
C LYS A 181 19.31 -3.25 -10.74
N ALA A 182 20.15 -2.62 -11.57
CA ALA A 182 20.73 -3.30 -12.71
C ALA A 182 21.59 -4.49 -12.22
N GLY A 183 21.43 -5.64 -12.88
CA GLY A 183 22.22 -6.84 -12.65
C GLY A 183 23.65 -6.71 -13.16
#